data_AF-A0AAE3G1W8-F1
#
_entry.id   AF-A0AAE3G1W8-F1
#
_cell.length_a   1.000
_cell.length_b   1.000
_cell.length_c   1.000
_cell.angle_alpha   90.00
_cell.angle_beta   90.00
_cell.angle_gamma   90.00
#
_symmetry.space_group_name_H-M   'P 1'
#
loop_
_entity.id
_entity.type
_entity.pdbx_description
1 polymer ?
#
loop_
_entity_poly.entity_id
_entity_poly.type
_entity_poly.pdbx_seq_one_letter_code
_entity_poly.pdbx_strand_id
1 'polypeptide(L)' 'MRSPFFQIIFVLGDDSFPSVSSYARNASIATAPDANVLVTGQRNGSGINVYRYDPDARTLEREWAWEEPPRRRWPF' A
#
# COMPACT_ATOMS: atom_id res chain seq x y z
N MET A 1 -15.57 -28.79 -11.34
CA MET A 1 -14.35 -28.16 -10.78
C MET A 1 -14.53 -26.65 -10.83
N ARG A 2 -14.54 -25.95 -9.68
CA ARG A 2 -14.61 -24.48 -9.64
C ARG A 2 -13.25 -23.91 -10.07
N SER A 3 -13.26 -22.90 -10.94
CA SER A 3 -12.08 -22.16 -11.38
C SER A 3 -11.29 -21.62 -10.16
N PRO A 4 -9.94 -21.68 -10.14
CA PRO A 4 -9.16 -21.42 -8.93
C PRO A 4 -8.94 -19.91 -8.64
N PHE A 5 -9.42 -19.01 -9.49
CA PHE A 5 -9.17 -17.58 -9.34
C PHE A 5 -10.35 -16.87 -8.65
N PHE A 6 -10.35 -16.88 -7.31
CA PHE A 6 -11.12 -15.89 -6.56
C PHE A 6 -10.35 -14.57 -6.57
N GLN A 7 -10.86 -13.58 -7.30
CA GLN A 7 -10.38 -12.20 -7.23
C GLN A 7 -11.24 -11.44 -6.23
N ILE A 8 -10.67 -11.10 -5.08
CA ILE A 8 -11.26 -10.13 -4.16
C ILE A 8 -10.55 -8.80 -4.42
N ILE A 9 -11.31 -7.75 -4.72
CA ILE A 9 -10.80 -6.41 -5.01
C ILE A 9 -10.96 -5.56 -3.75
N PHE A 10 -9.85 -5.01 -3.25
CA PHE A 10 -9.83 -4.06 -2.15
C PHE A 10 -9.51 -2.65 -2.64
N VAL A 11 -10.22 -1.66 -2.14
CA VAL A 11 -9.97 -0.24 -2.41
C VAL A 11 -9.04 0.29 -1.32
N LEU A 12 -7.90 0.87 -1.71
CA LEU A 12 -6.81 1.25 -0.79
C LEU A 12 -6.92 2.68 -0.23
N GLY A 13 -8.00 3.39 -0.51
CA GLY A 13 -8.23 4.78 -0.10
C GLY A 13 -7.50 5.82 -0.97
N ASP A 14 -7.79 7.12 -0.72
CA ASP A 14 -7.22 8.24 -1.49
C ASP A 14 -6.14 9.03 -0.72
N ASP A 15 -6.25 9.10 0.61
CA ASP A 15 -5.23 9.72 1.46
C ASP A 15 -3.89 8.98 1.32
N SER A 16 -2.80 9.70 1.08
CA SER A 16 -1.49 9.08 0.78
C SER A 16 -1.57 8.09 -0.39
N PHE A 17 -2.26 8.49 -1.47
CA PHE A 17 -2.63 7.68 -2.63
C PHE A 17 -1.53 6.68 -3.03
N PRO A 18 -1.79 5.36 -3.04
CA PRO A 18 -0.77 4.37 -3.31
C PRO A 18 -0.23 4.48 -4.74
N SER A 19 1.08 4.33 -4.92
CA SER A 19 1.77 4.44 -6.21
C SER A 19 1.63 3.15 -7.03
N VAL A 20 0.40 2.69 -7.21
CA VAL A 20 0.07 1.47 -7.98
C VAL A 20 -0.16 1.75 -9.46
N SER A 21 -0.27 3.03 -9.85
CA SER A 21 -0.66 3.46 -11.19
C SER A 21 0.51 3.71 -12.16
N SER A 22 1.76 3.51 -11.74
CA SER A 22 2.92 3.61 -12.63
C SER A 22 3.61 2.25 -12.74
N TYR A 23 3.47 1.60 -13.90
CA TYR A 23 4.12 0.31 -14.20
C TYR A 23 5.66 0.38 -14.10
N ALA A 24 6.23 1.59 -14.23
CA ALA A 24 7.66 1.87 -14.04
C ALA A 24 8.09 1.97 -12.56
N ARG A 25 7.13 1.98 -11.62
CA ARG A 25 7.33 1.93 -10.16
C ARG A 25 6.84 0.60 -9.57
N ASN A 26 6.98 -0.48 -10.32
CA ASN A 26 6.69 -1.86 -9.94
C ASN A 26 7.39 -2.33 -8.64
N ALA A 27 8.36 -1.60 -8.11
CA ALA A 27 8.96 -1.81 -6.80
C ALA A 27 8.21 -1.13 -5.63
N SER A 28 7.05 -0.49 -5.88
CA SER A 28 6.30 0.21 -4.84
C SER A 28 5.35 -0.69 -4.05
N ILE A 29 5.31 -2.01 -4.32
CA ILE A 29 4.39 -2.94 -3.65
C ILE A 29 5.20 -4.11 -3.09
N ALA A 30 4.95 -4.45 -1.82
CA ALA A 30 5.46 -5.66 -1.20
C ALA A 30 4.33 -6.36 -0.43
N THR A 31 4.30 -7.68 -0.47
CA THR A 31 3.31 -8.49 0.24
C THR A 31 4.01 -9.49 1.16
N ALA A 32 3.42 -9.73 2.32
CA ALA A 32 3.79 -10.81 3.23
C ALA A 32 2.52 -11.58 3.61
N PRO A 33 2.11 -12.58 2.79
CA PRO A 33 0.86 -13.32 3.00
C PRO A 33 0.78 -14.00 4.37
N ASP A 34 1.89 -14.60 4.83
CA ASP A 34 1.95 -15.29 6.13
C ASP A 34 1.75 -14.33 7.32
N ALA A 35 2.03 -13.05 7.14
CA ALA A 35 1.81 -12.00 8.12
C ALA A 35 0.49 -11.24 7.92
N ASN A 36 -0.25 -11.55 6.84
CA ASN A 36 -1.41 -10.78 6.39
C ASN A 36 -1.11 -9.29 6.15
N VAL A 37 0.06 -8.97 5.59
CA VAL A 37 0.49 -7.58 5.36
C VAL A 37 0.65 -7.26 3.87
N LEU A 38 0.17 -6.08 3.48
CA LEU A 38 0.43 -5.43 2.20
C LEU A 38 1.09 -4.07 2.47
N VAL A 39 2.20 -3.80 1.79
CA VAL A 39 2.89 -2.50 1.85
C VAL A 39 2.85 -1.85 0.47
N THR A 40 2.58 -0.55 0.43
CA THR A 40 2.67 0.26 -0.79
C THR A 40 3.51 1.52 -0.57
N GLY A 41 4.20 1.99 -1.60
CA GLY A 41 4.76 3.34 -1.65
C GLY A 41 3.70 4.37 -2.01
N GLN A 42 3.90 5.62 -1.62
CA GLN A 42 2.96 6.71 -1.91
C GLN A 42 3.23 7.32 -3.29
N ARG A 43 2.17 7.67 -4.01
CA ARG A 43 2.21 8.28 -5.35
C ARG A 43 2.78 9.69 -5.29
N ASN A 44 2.29 10.47 -4.33
CA ASN A 44 2.62 11.87 -4.16
C ASN A 44 3.42 12.02 -2.86
N GLY A 45 4.70 11.67 -2.88
CA GLY A 45 5.58 11.78 -1.72
C GLY A 45 6.71 10.75 -1.74
N SER A 46 7.49 10.73 -0.66
CA SER A 46 8.53 9.70 -0.39
C SER A 46 8.10 8.75 0.73
N GLY A 47 6.79 8.53 0.90
CA GLY A 47 6.24 7.77 2.02
C GLY A 47 5.83 6.34 1.71
N ILE A 48 5.37 5.64 2.75
CA ILE A 48 4.89 4.25 2.70
C ILE A 48 3.56 4.08 3.44
N ASN A 49 2.72 3.16 2.96
CA ASN A 49 1.46 2.75 3.57
C ASN A 49 1.53 1.27 3.91
N VAL A 50 1.07 0.89 5.10
CA VAL A 50 1.01 -0.50 5.56
C VAL A 50 -0.45 -0.87 5.82
N TYR A 51 -0.86 -1.95 5.20
CA TYR A 51 -2.21 -2.51 5.29
C TYR A 51 -2.16 -3.89 5.94
N ARG A 52 -3.13 -4.15 6.81
CA ARG A 52 -3.33 -5.43 7.48
C ARG A 52 -4.60 -6.08 6.96
N TYR A 53 -4.47 -7.32 6.52
CA TYR A 53 -5.59 -8.16 6.09
C TYR A 53 -6.14 -8.94 7.29
N ASP A 54 -7.45 -8.89 7.48
CA ASP A 54 -8.16 -9.77 8.40
C ASP A 54 -8.75 -10.93 7.59
N PRO A 55 -8.27 -12.18 7.76
CA PRO A 55 -8.76 -13.33 7.01
C PRO A 55 -10.18 -13.76 7.40
N ASP A 56 -10.61 -13.48 8.65
CA ASP A 56 -11.92 -13.87 9.16
C ASP A 56 -12.99 -12.89 8.66
N ALA A 57 -12.72 -11.58 8.77
CA ALA A 57 -13.60 -10.53 8.27
C ALA A 57 -13.46 -10.30 6.75
N ARG A 58 -12.37 -10.78 6.15
CA ARG A 58 -11.97 -10.53 4.75
C ARG A 58 -11.88 -9.04 4.44
N THR A 59 -11.34 -8.26 5.35
CA THR A 59 -11.14 -6.81 5.20
C THR A 59 -9.66 -6.50 5.11
N LEU A 60 -9.33 -5.37 4.45
CA LEU A 60 -7.98 -4.86 4.35
C LEU A 60 -7.99 -3.42 4.84
N GLU A 61 -7.33 -3.18 5.97
CA GLU A 61 -7.36 -1.88 6.63
C GLU A 61 -5.96 -1.27 6.68
N ARG A 62 -5.88 0.05 6.55
CA ARG A 62 -4.61 0.76 6.68
C ARG A 62 -4.25 0.89 8.15
N GLU A 63 -3.26 0.11 8.59
CA GLU A 63 -2.76 0.13 9.96
C GLU A 63 -1.86 1.36 10.20
N TRP A 64 -1.07 1.75 9.19
CA TRP A 64 -0.10 2.82 9.33
C TRP A 64 0.24 3.48 8.00
N ALA A 65 0.62 4.76 8.06
CA ALA A 65 1.19 5.50 6.95
C ALA A 65 2.31 6.42 7.46
N TRP A 66 3.37 6.55 6.68
CA TRP A 66 4.45 7.49 6.95
C TRP A 66 4.75 8.33 5.73
N GLU A 67 4.98 9.61 5.95
CA GLU A 67 5.35 10.57 4.92
C GLU A 67 6.67 11.23 5.31
N GLU A 68 7.57 11.40 4.33
CA GLU A 68 8.79 12.19 4.56
C GLU A 68 8.37 13.63 4.86
N PRO A 69 8.73 14.21 6.02
CA PRO A 69 8.46 15.60 6.29
C PRO A 69 9.19 16.48 5.26
N PRO A 70 8.65 17.65 4.90
CA PRO A 70 9.24 18.51 3.88
C PRO A 70 10.70 18.80 4.21
N ARG A 71 11.60 18.54 3.24
CA ARG A 71 13.02 18.78 3.43
C ARG A 71 13.23 20.25 3.78
N ARG A 72 13.77 20.49 4.98
CA ARG A 72 14.17 21.81 5.42
C ARG A 72 15.23 22.32 4.45
N ARG A 73 14.87 23.27 3.59
CA ARG A 73 15.81 23.91 2.68
C ARG A 73 16.75 24.78 3.51
N TRP A 74 17.96 24.30 3.76
CA TRP A 74 19.00 25.11 4.36
C TRP A 74 19.37 26.23 3.37
N PRO A 75 19.45 27.50 3.83
CA PRO A 75 19.89 28.58 2.97
C PRO A 75 21.40 28.42 2.77
N PHE A 76 21.82 28.19 1.53
CA PHE A 76 23.17 28.48 1.08
C PHE A 76 23.05 29.65 0.10
#